data_AF-A0A8C0WIA2-F1
#
_entry.id   AF-A0A8C0WIA2-F1
#
_cell.length_a   1.000
_cell.length_b   1.000
_cell.length_c   1.000
_cell.angle_alpha   90.00
_cell.angle_beta   90.00
_cell.angle_gamma   90.00
#
_symmetry.space_group_name_H-M   'P 1'
#
loop_
_entity.id
_entity.type
_entity.pdbx_description
1 polymer ?
#
loop_
_entity_poly.entity_id
_entity_poly.type
_entity_poly.pdbx_seq_one_letter_code
_entity_poly.pdbx_strand_id
1 'polypeptide(L)'
;MEVLPCSRVAHIERTKKPYNNDIDYYVWMDDFNSHLSSHLLLSHHPGWTLGDVSERLALRQRLKCRSFHGTRERVPRDEGLQQHPHVRNSKASGYCLDQGAEDDDRAILYPCHGMSSQLVRYSADGLLQLGPLGSTAFLPDSKCLVDDGRGRTPTLKKCEDVARPAQRLWDFTQSGPIVSRDTGRCLEVEMSKDANFGLRLVVQRCSGQKWTIRNWIKHGRH
;
A
#
# COMPACT_ATOMS: atom_id res chain seq x y z
N MET A 1 -3.44 29.64 2.98
CA MET A 1 -3.59 28.90 4.24
C MET A 1 -2.25 28.96 4.93
N GLU A 2 -2.21 29.36 6.19
CA GLU A 2 -0.98 29.52 6.96
C GLU A 2 -1.18 28.88 8.34
N VAL A 3 -0.11 28.30 8.89
CA VAL A 3 -0.08 27.77 10.25
C VAL A 3 0.79 28.72 11.08
N LEU A 4 0.19 29.37 12.08
CA LEU A 4 0.87 30.37 12.90
C LEU A 4 1.50 29.73 14.15
N PRO A 5 2.85 29.63 14.26
CA PRO A 5 3.52 28.90 15.34
C PRO A 5 3.31 29.51 16.74
N CYS A 6 2.95 30.80 16.81
CA CYS A 6 2.66 31.50 18.05
C CYS A 6 1.22 31.30 18.55
N SER A 7 0.32 30.75 17.73
CA SER A 7 -1.05 30.43 18.12
C SER A 7 -1.15 28.93 18.39
N ARG A 8 -1.38 28.55 19.65
CA ARG A 8 -1.43 27.14 20.09
C ARG A 8 -2.83 26.81 20.60
N VAL A 9 -3.50 25.89 19.93
CA VAL A 9 -4.78 25.31 20.38
C VAL A 9 -4.57 23.80 20.49
N ALA A 10 -4.85 23.24 21.67
CA ALA A 10 -4.76 21.80 21.88
C ALA A 10 -6.01 21.11 21.31
N HIS A 11 -5.81 20.13 20.44
CA HIS A 11 -6.87 19.24 19.95
C HIS A 11 -6.76 17.90 20.67
N ILE A 12 -7.87 17.42 21.25
CA ILE A 12 -7.95 16.07 21.80
C ILE A 12 -8.41 15.15 20.69
N GLU A 13 -7.46 14.40 20.13
CA GLU A 13 -7.77 13.41 19.11
C GLU A 13 -8.49 12.21 19.71
N ARG A 14 -9.66 11.88 19.14
CA ARG A 14 -10.49 10.77 19.61
C ARG A 14 -10.10 9.49 18.89
N THR A 15 -10.10 8.37 19.61
CA THR A 15 -9.79 7.03 19.07
C THR A 15 -10.75 6.57 17.96
N LYS A 16 -12.00 7.06 17.96
CA LYS A 16 -12.99 6.78 16.90
C LYS A 16 -13.96 7.95 16.73
N LYS A 17 -14.53 8.09 15.53
CA LYS A 17 -15.57 9.08 15.22
C LYS A 17 -16.89 8.63 15.86
N PRO A 18 -17.47 9.38 16.81
CA PRO A 18 -18.66 8.91 17.53
C PRO A 18 -19.98 9.16 16.78
N TYR A 19 -20.03 10.07 15.80
CA TYR A 19 -21.31 10.52 15.20
C TYR A 19 -21.25 10.88 13.71
N ASN A 20 -20.17 10.57 12.97
CA ASN A 20 -20.03 11.06 11.59
C ASN A 20 -19.98 9.90 10.59
N ASN A 21 -20.89 9.94 9.61
CA ASN A 21 -20.65 9.36 8.28
C ASN A 21 -19.82 10.39 7.49
N ASP A 22 -18.87 9.93 6.69
CA ASP A 22 -17.91 10.77 5.97
C ASP A 22 -18.62 11.85 5.12
N ILE A 23 -18.15 13.11 5.25
CA ILE A 23 -18.72 14.29 4.58
C ILE A 23 -18.04 14.50 3.22
N ASP A 24 -18.85 14.87 2.22
CA ASP A 24 -18.55 15.01 0.80
C ASP A 24 -17.31 15.84 0.42
N TYR A 25 -16.31 15.14 -0.12
CA TYR A 25 -15.13 15.69 -0.80
C TYR A 25 -15.40 16.17 -2.25
N TYR A 26 -16.60 15.91 -2.78
CA TYR A 26 -16.87 15.85 -4.22
C TYR A 26 -17.05 17.22 -4.91
N VAL A 27 -17.38 18.27 -4.16
CA VAL A 27 -17.77 19.58 -4.72
C VAL A 27 -16.58 20.41 -5.22
N TRP A 28 -15.42 20.24 -4.60
CA TRP A 28 -14.27 21.14 -4.78
C TRP A 28 -13.13 20.52 -5.61
N MET A 29 -13.26 19.25 -6.01
CA MET A 29 -12.17 18.47 -6.58
C MET A 29 -12.21 18.29 -8.10
N ASP A 30 -13.13 18.94 -8.80
CA ASP A 30 -13.23 18.90 -10.28
C ASP A 30 -13.19 17.47 -10.83
N ASP A 31 -12.51 17.22 -11.94
CA ASP A 31 -12.37 15.89 -12.55
C ASP A 31 -11.64 14.87 -11.66
N PHE A 32 -10.94 15.32 -10.61
CA PHE A 32 -10.26 14.42 -9.66
C PHE A 32 -11.25 13.62 -8.80
N ASN A 33 -12.50 14.02 -8.81
CA ASN A 33 -13.59 13.28 -8.21
C ASN A 33 -13.69 11.84 -8.77
N SER A 34 -13.33 11.65 -10.05
CA SER A 34 -13.27 10.34 -10.70
C SER A 34 -12.16 9.44 -10.13
N HIS A 35 -10.99 9.99 -9.80
CA HIS A 35 -9.88 9.25 -9.20
C HIS A 35 -10.14 8.85 -7.75
N LEU A 36 -10.76 9.73 -6.95
CA LEU A 36 -11.20 9.37 -5.61
C LEU A 36 -12.27 8.27 -5.64
N SER A 37 -13.21 8.38 -6.58
CA SER A 37 -14.26 7.37 -6.76
C SER A 37 -13.71 6.00 -7.17
N SER A 38 -12.66 5.95 -8.00
CA SER A 38 -12.02 4.70 -8.40
C SER A 38 -11.17 4.06 -7.30
N HIS A 39 -10.52 4.86 -6.45
CA HIS A 39 -9.68 4.37 -5.35
C HIS A 39 -10.47 3.95 -4.11
N LEU A 40 -11.63 4.56 -3.86
CA LEU A 40 -12.47 4.28 -2.69
C LEU A 40 -13.45 3.11 -2.90
N LEU A 41 -13.38 2.38 -4.02
CA LEU A 41 -14.33 1.28 -4.37
C LEU A 41 -15.82 1.70 -4.29
N LEU A 42 -16.11 3.00 -4.35
CA LEU A 42 -17.47 3.55 -4.23
C LEU A 42 -18.38 3.15 -5.38
N SER A 43 -17.83 2.66 -6.49
CA SER A 43 -18.56 2.05 -7.59
C SER A 43 -19.39 0.81 -7.18
N HIS A 44 -19.12 0.21 -6.02
CA HIS A 44 -19.82 -0.98 -5.51
C HIS A 44 -20.89 -0.69 -4.45
N HIS A 45 -21.17 0.58 -4.11
CA HIS A 45 -22.23 0.95 -3.17
C HIS A 45 -23.41 1.58 -3.94
N PRO A 46 -24.43 0.81 -4.37
CA PRO A 46 -25.47 1.25 -5.32
C PRO A 46 -26.53 2.20 -4.69
N GLY A 47 -26.19 2.92 -3.63
CA GLY A 47 -27.13 3.73 -2.86
C GLY A 47 -26.56 5.01 -2.25
N TRP A 48 -25.29 5.35 -2.53
CA TRP A 48 -24.73 6.62 -2.07
C TRP A 48 -24.96 7.69 -3.12
N THR A 49 -25.96 8.54 -2.89
CA THR A 49 -26.25 9.70 -3.73
C THR A 49 -25.71 10.95 -3.07
N LEU A 50 -25.00 11.77 -3.85
CA LEU A 50 -24.33 13.01 -3.42
C LEU A 50 -25.26 14.15 -3.00
N GLY A 51 -26.56 13.88 -2.79
CA GLY A 51 -27.57 14.90 -2.59
C GLY A 51 -27.60 15.95 -3.72
N ASP A 52 -28.27 17.06 -3.50
CA ASP A 52 -28.22 18.21 -4.41
C ASP A 52 -27.03 19.12 -4.07
N VAL A 53 -26.14 19.33 -5.04
CA VAL A 53 -24.94 20.17 -4.91
C VAL A 53 -25.03 21.48 -5.70
N SER A 54 -26.19 21.78 -6.28
CA SER A 54 -26.41 22.91 -7.19
C SER A 54 -26.06 24.26 -6.57
N GLU A 55 -26.44 24.49 -5.30
CA GLU A 55 -26.10 25.74 -4.59
C GLU A 55 -24.60 25.95 -4.42
N ARG A 56 -23.86 24.86 -4.17
CA ARG A 56 -22.41 24.92 -3.94
C ARG A 56 -21.65 25.18 -5.26
N LEU A 57 -22.13 24.62 -6.36
CA LEU A 57 -21.63 24.92 -7.71
C LEU A 57 -21.90 26.39 -8.09
N ALA A 58 -23.10 26.90 -7.82
CA ALA A 58 -23.46 28.30 -8.06
C ALA A 58 -22.62 29.25 -7.19
N LEU A 59 -22.34 28.89 -5.94
CA LEU A 59 -21.45 29.64 -5.06
C LEU A 59 -20.02 29.72 -5.63
N ARG A 60 -19.47 28.59 -6.09
CA ARG A 60 -18.14 28.54 -6.69
C ARG A 60 -18.01 29.45 -7.92
N GLN A 61 -19.03 29.47 -8.78
CA GLN A 61 -19.06 30.36 -9.95
C GLN A 61 -19.12 31.83 -9.54
N ARG A 62 -19.98 32.18 -8.57
CA ARG A 62 -20.09 33.56 -8.04
C ARG A 62 -18.77 34.07 -7.46
N LEU A 63 -18.03 33.22 -6.75
CA LEU A 63 -16.74 33.58 -6.15
C LEU A 63 -15.56 33.56 -7.14
N LYS A 64 -15.80 33.17 -8.41
CA LYS A 64 -14.77 33.05 -9.46
C LYS A 64 -13.55 32.25 -8.98
N CYS A 65 -13.79 31.17 -8.23
CA CYS A 65 -12.73 30.33 -7.70
C CYS A 65 -11.86 29.77 -8.84
N ARG A 66 -10.54 29.71 -8.64
CA ARG A 66 -9.63 29.05 -9.59
C ARG A 66 -9.96 27.56 -9.71
N SER A 67 -9.68 26.97 -10.87
CA SER A 67 -9.80 25.52 -11.04
C SER A 67 -8.80 24.79 -10.15
N PHE A 68 -9.17 23.59 -9.69
CA PHE A 68 -8.29 22.78 -8.85
C PHE A 68 -7.02 22.34 -9.59
N HIS A 69 -7.03 22.38 -10.92
CA HIS A 69 -5.84 22.18 -11.77
C HIS A 69 -4.66 23.10 -11.39
N GLY A 70 -4.92 24.37 -11.05
CA GLY A 70 -3.88 25.33 -10.71
C GLY A 70 -3.21 25.10 -9.35
N THR A 71 -3.82 24.30 -8.48
CA THR A 71 -3.25 23.92 -7.16
C THR A 71 -2.29 22.73 -7.28
N ARG A 72 -2.24 22.07 -8.46
CA ARG A 72 -1.65 20.75 -8.65
C ARG A 72 -0.30 20.73 -9.36
N GLU A 73 0.33 21.86 -9.68
CA GLU A 73 1.66 21.85 -10.35
C GLU A 73 2.79 21.17 -9.54
N ARG A 74 2.52 20.67 -8.32
CA ARG A 74 3.45 19.86 -7.52
C ARG A 74 3.02 18.42 -7.24
N VAL A 75 1.92 17.92 -7.80
CA VAL A 75 1.48 16.53 -7.55
C VAL A 75 1.22 15.84 -8.89
N PRO A 76 2.04 14.84 -9.28
CA PRO A 76 1.88 14.12 -10.54
C PRO A 76 0.44 13.62 -10.75
N ARG A 77 0.04 13.61 -12.02
CA ARG A 77 -1.27 13.12 -12.50
C ARG A 77 -1.37 11.62 -12.20
N ASP A 78 -2.50 11.21 -11.63
CA ASP A 78 -2.71 9.89 -11.04
C ASP A 78 -3.22 8.88 -12.08
N GLU A 79 -2.37 8.57 -13.07
CA GLU A 79 -2.55 7.40 -13.95
C GLU A 79 -2.03 6.12 -13.26
N GLY A 80 -2.22 6.01 -11.93
CA GLY A 80 -1.23 5.46 -11.01
C GLY A 80 -1.43 4.06 -10.44
N LEU A 81 -2.58 3.38 -10.60
CA LEU A 81 -2.66 1.95 -10.21
C LEU A 81 -1.68 1.07 -11.01
N GLN A 82 -1.25 1.59 -12.17
CA GLN A 82 -0.30 0.94 -13.06
C GLN A 82 1.15 1.36 -12.84
N GLN A 83 1.46 2.23 -11.86
CA GLN A 83 2.82 2.75 -11.62
C GLN A 83 3.46 2.21 -10.33
N HIS A 84 2.64 1.78 -9.37
CA HIS A 84 3.13 1.40 -8.06
C HIS A 84 3.63 -0.05 -8.01
N PRO A 85 4.82 -0.30 -7.42
CA PRO A 85 5.41 -1.63 -7.42
C PRO A 85 4.68 -2.54 -6.43
N HIS A 86 4.14 -3.64 -6.95
CA HIS A 86 3.45 -4.67 -6.18
C HIS A 86 3.91 -6.06 -6.62
N VAL A 87 3.84 -7.02 -5.70
CA VAL A 87 4.43 -8.36 -5.89
C VAL A 87 3.34 -9.42 -6.03
N ARG A 88 3.40 -10.21 -7.09
CA ARG A 88 2.44 -11.28 -7.39
C ARG A 88 3.13 -12.63 -7.59
N ASN A 89 2.45 -13.70 -7.20
CA ASN A 89 2.88 -15.06 -7.45
C ASN A 89 2.15 -15.67 -8.66
N SER A 90 2.84 -16.50 -9.44
CA SER A 90 2.26 -17.17 -10.61
C SER A 90 1.11 -18.13 -10.28
N LYS A 91 1.07 -18.73 -9.08
CA LYS A 91 -0.03 -19.60 -8.62
C LYS A 91 -1.25 -18.83 -8.09
N ALA A 92 -1.11 -17.54 -7.82
CA ALA A 92 -2.17 -16.70 -7.26
C ALA A 92 -2.16 -15.33 -7.94
N SER A 93 -2.42 -15.31 -9.25
CA SER A 93 -2.26 -14.12 -10.11
C SER A 93 -3.16 -12.93 -9.76
N GLY A 94 -4.29 -13.19 -9.09
CA GLY A 94 -5.21 -12.18 -8.56
C GLY A 94 -4.87 -11.68 -7.15
N TYR A 95 -3.83 -12.22 -6.52
CA TYR A 95 -3.43 -11.90 -5.16
C TYR A 95 -2.04 -11.28 -5.14
N CYS A 96 -1.90 -10.29 -4.26
CA CYS A 96 -0.68 -9.52 -4.06
C CYS A 96 -0.14 -9.77 -2.67
N LEU A 97 1.18 -9.71 -2.55
CA LEU A 97 1.84 -9.65 -1.25
C LEU A 97 1.40 -8.36 -0.55
N ASP A 98 0.94 -8.49 0.68
CA ASP A 98 0.31 -7.41 1.43
C ASP A 98 0.85 -7.37 2.86
N GLN A 99 1.01 -6.16 3.40
CA GLN A 99 1.39 -5.93 4.78
C GLN A 99 0.38 -6.54 5.77
N GLY A 100 -0.91 -6.55 5.42
CA GLY A 100 -1.98 -6.88 6.35
C GLY A 100 -2.29 -5.72 7.31
N ALA A 101 -2.84 -6.04 8.48
CA ALA A 101 -3.14 -5.05 9.51
C ALA A 101 -1.84 -4.41 10.03
N GLU A 102 -1.88 -3.12 10.38
CA GLU A 102 -0.68 -2.37 10.81
C GLU A 102 -0.05 -2.95 12.10
N ASP A 103 -0.90 -3.39 13.03
CA ASP A 103 -0.53 -4.02 14.31
C ASP A 103 -0.17 -5.52 14.18
N ASP A 104 -0.37 -6.12 13.01
CA ASP A 104 0.02 -7.51 12.75
C ASP A 104 1.38 -7.53 12.03
N ASP A 105 2.31 -8.30 12.57
CA ASP A 105 3.65 -8.48 12.02
C ASP A 105 3.70 -9.67 11.04
N ARG A 106 2.56 -10.09 10.50
CA ARG A 106 2.46 -11.20 9.55
C ARG A 106 2.10 -10.69 8.16
N ALA A 107 3.01 -10.86 7.21
CA ALA A 107 2.69 -10.61 5.81
C ALA A 107 1.65 -11.61 5.31
N ILE A 108 0.73 -11.15 4.47
CA ILE A 108 -0.36 -11.95 3.94
C ILE A 108 -0.40 -11.92 2.40
N LEU A 109 -1.27 -12.75 1.84
CA LEU A 109 -1.76 -12.59 0.47
C LEU A 109 -3.17 -12.03 0.54
N TYR A 110 -3.42 -11.01 -0.27
CA TYR A 110 -4.72 -10.38 -0.35
C TYR A 110 -5.06 -10.04 -1.81
N PRO A 111 -6.35 -9.99 -2.21
CA PRO A 111 -6.72 -9.52 -3.54
C PRO A 111 -6.02 -8.20 -3.90
N CYS A 112 -5.42 -8.14 -5.08
CA CYS A 112 -4.69 -6.97 -5.52
C CYS A 112 -5.63 -5.74 -5.63
N HIS A 113 -5.39 -4.71 -4.81
CA HIS A 113 -6.15 -3.46 -4.81
C HIS A 113 -5.26 -2.21 -4.95
N GLY A 114 -3.93 -2.34 -4.91
CA GLY A 114 -3.01 -1.24 -5.21
C GLY A 114 -2.94 -0.13 -4.15
N MET A 115 -3.39 -0.41 -2.93
CA MET A 115 -3.28 0.54 -1.80
C MET A 115 -1.89 0.45 -1.16
N SER A 116 -1.60 1.38 -0.27
CA SER A 116 -0.31 1.51 0.43
C SER A 116 0.19 0.21 1.07
N SER A 117 -0.68 -0.64 1.59
CA SER A 117 -0.31 -1.93 2.19
C SER A 117 0.30 -2.94 1.20
N GLN A 118 0.03 -2.80 -0.10
CA GLN A 118 0.52 -3.67 -1.18
C GLN A 118 1.71 -3.10 -1.93
N LEU A 119 2.18 -1.92 -1.51
CA LEU A 119 3.37 -1.33 -2.07
C LEU A 119 4.59 -2.08 -1.57
N VAL A 120 5.46 -2.47 -2.52
CA VAL A 120 6.67 -3.22 -2.23
C VAL A 120 7.88 -2.58 -2.88
N ARG A 121 8.95 -2.40 -2.10
CA ARG A 121 10.26 -1.99 -2.60
C ARG A 121 11.25 -3.11 -2.40
N TYR A 122 11.91 -3.52 -3.47
CA TYR A 122 13.06 -4.41 -3.41
C TYR A 122 14.35 -3.59 -3.55
N SER A 123 15.23 -3.62 -2.54
CA SER A 123 16.50 -2.90 -2.57
C SER A 123 17.59 -3.69 -3.30
N ALA A 124 18.67 -3.00 -3.71
CA ALA A 124 19.86 -3.63 -4.29
C ALA A 124 20.52 -4.63 -3.33
N ASP A 125 20.42 -4.38 -2.02
CA ASP A 125 20.96 -5.27 -0.99
C ASP A 125 20.11 -6.54 -0.80
N GLY A 126 18.89 -6.56 -1.33
CA GLY A 126 17.96 -7.69 -1.23
C GLY A 126 16.88 -7.55 -0.16
N LEU A 127 16.57 -6.33 0.29
CA LEU A 127 15.48 -6.09 1.25
C LEU A 127 14.14 -6.03 0.50
N LEU A 128 13.16 -6.81 0.93
CA LEU A 128 11.76 -6.66 0.52
C LEU A 128 11.01 -5.85 1.58
N GLN A 129 10.66 -4.61 1.26
CA GLN A 129 9.97 -3.70 2.17
C GLN A 129 8.52 -3.53 1.74
N LEU A 130 7.59 -3.71 2.68
CA LEU A 130 6.14 -3.59 2.47
C LEU A 130 5.59 -2.38 3.23
N GLY A 131 4.46 -1.85 2.76
CA GLY A 131 3.75 -0.75 3.40
C GLY A 131 3.91 0.57 2.67
N PRO A 132 3.54 1.72 3.26
CA PRO A 132 3.35 3.00 2.57
C PRO A 132 4.53 3.60 1.79
N LEU A 133 5.71 2.95 1.76
CA LEU A 133 6.96 3.33 1.07
C LEU A 133 7.35 4.81 1.19
N GLY A 134 6.79 5.53 2.16
CA GLY A 134 6.93 6.97 2.32
C GLY A 134 8.29 7.36 2.88
N SER A 135 8.79 8.52 2.43
CA SER A 135 9.99 9.17 2.96
C SER A 135 9.67 10.24 4.02
N THR A 136 8.40 10.42 4.38
CA THR A 136 7.95 11.45 5.31
C THR A 136 7.80 10.86 6.71
N ALA A 137 8.27 11.60 7.72
CA ALA A 137 8.23 11.20 9.14
C ALA A 137 6.80 11.01 9.73
N PHE A 138 5.76 11.20 8.91
CA PHE A 138 4.35 11.09 9.29
C PHE A 138 3.69 9.81 8.79
N LEU A 139 4.33 9.06 7.89
CA LEU A 139 3.84 7.76 7.44
C LEU A 139 4.53 6.65 8.24
N PRO A 140 3.82 5.59 8.65
CA PRO A 140 4.43 4.48 9.36
C PRO A 140 5.54 3.84 8.52
N ASP A 141 6.63 3.45 9.19
CA ASP A 141 7.81 2.90 8.54
C ASP A 141 7.45 1.67 7.71
N SER A 142 7.98 1.58 6.49
CA SER A 142 7.91 0.35 5.72
C SER A 142 8.63 -0.78 6.47
N LYS A 143 7.96 -1.92 6.67
CA LYS A 143 8.54 -3.09 7.35
C LYS A 143 9.27 -3.98 6.35
N CYS A 144 10.39 -4.57 6.76
CA CYS A 144 11.10 -5.60 6.01
C CYS A 144 10.42 -6.95 6.20
N LEU A 145 10.30 -7.72 5.10
CA LEU A 145 9.94 -9.13 5.14
C LEU A 145 11.11 -9.95 5.73
N VAL A 146 10.81 -10.79 6.71
CA VAL A 146 11.79 -11.55 7.49
C VAL A 146 11.44 -13.02 7.50
N ASP A 147 12.46 -13.83 7.24
CA ASP A 147 12.45 -15.26 7.54
C ASP A 147 13.17 -15.51 8.88
N ASP A 148 12.41 -15.92 9.90
CA ASP A 148 12.96 -16.18 11.23
C ASP A 148 13.69 -17.55 11.35
N GLY A 149 13.59 -18.41 10.32
CA GLY A 149 14.16 -19.75 10.29
C GLY A 149 13.45 -20.79 11.17
N ARG A 150 12.45 -20.38 11.97
CA ARG A 150 11.75 -21.25 12.94
C ARG A 150 10.36 -21.63 12.46
N GLY A 151 9.67 -20.69 11.83
CA GLY A 151 8.31 -20.86 11.32
C GLY A 151 8.24 -21.14 9.82
N ARG A 152 7.01 -21.38 9.37
CA ARG A 152 6.62 -21.33 7.95
C ARG A 152 5.96 -20.00 7.60
N THR A 153 5.68 -19.12 8.55
CA THR A 153 5.02 -17.84 8.27
C THR A 153 6.07 -16.73 8.19
N PRO A 154 6.15 -15.97 7.09
CA PRO A 154 7.04 -14.82 7.03
C PRO A 154 6.52 -13.71 7.94
N THR A 155 7.45 -12.97 8.54
CA THR A 155 7.12 -11.86 9.45
C THR A 155 7.54 -10.52 8.87
N LEU A 156 6.96 -9.45 9.39
CA LEU A 156 7.27 -8.08 9.05
C LEU A 156 7.86 -7.41 10.29
N LYS A 157 9.03 -6.82 10.15
CA LYS A 157 9.70 -6.08 11.23
C LYS A 157 10.26 -4.79 10.70
N LYS A 158 10.47 -3.79 11.57
CA LYS A 158 11.34 -2.68 11.20
C LYS A 158 12.69 -3.25 10.80
N CYS A 159 13.21 -2.78 9.67
CA CYS A 159 14.41 -3.36 9.09
C CYS A 159 15.57 -3.34 10.10
N GLU A 160 15.73 -2.24 10.83
CA GLU A 160 16.76 -2.00 11.84
C GLU A 160 16.67 -2.95 13.05
N ASP A 161 15.47 -3.40 13.41
CA ASP A 161 15.22 -4.25 14.58
C ASP A 161 15.52 -5.74 14.32
N VAL A 162 15.90 -6.10 13.08
CA VAL A 162 16.25 -7.48 12.74
C VAL A 162 17.66 -7.81 13.22
N ALA A 163 17.74 -8.48 14.37
CA ALA A 163 19.00 -8.82 15.04
C ALA A 163 20.04 -9.52 14.15
N ARG A 164 19.60 -10.38 13.20
CA ARG A 164 20.48 -11.05 12.24
C ARG A 164 20.18 -10.53 10.83
N PRO A 165 21.06 -9.71 10.24
CA PRO A 165 20.79 -9.09 8.94
C PRO A 165 20.44 -10.06 7.82
N ALA A 166 21.01 -11.28 7.80
CA ALA A 166 20.72 -12.29 6.78
C ALA A 166 19.23 -12.67 6.72
N GLN A 167 18.50 -12.61 7.84
CA GLN A 167 17.09 -13.01 7.94
C GLN A 167 16.13 -12.10 7.16
N ARG A 168 16.54 -10.86 6.88
CA ARG A 168 15.77 -9.89 6.09
C ARG A 168 16.21 -9.80 4.62
N LEU A 169 17.23 -10.58 4.23
CA LEU A 169 17.78 -10.54 2.88
C LEU A 169 17.19 -11.65 2.01
N TRP A 170 16.76 -11.26 0.82
CA TRP A 170 16.13 -12.12 -0.16
C TRP A 170 16.83 -11.99 -1.51
N ASP A 171 17.13 -13.13 -2.13
CA ASP A 171 17.51 -13.20 -3.53
C ASP A 171 16.26 -13.27 -4.40
N PHE A 172 16.17 -12.34 -5.36
CA PHE A 172 15.06 -12.25 -6.27
C PHE A 172 15.52 -11.81 -7.66
N THR A 173 14.96 -12.46 -8.67
CA THR A 173 15.00 -12.01 -10.06
C THR A 173 13.59 -12.06 -10.64
N GLN A 174 13.31 -11.18 -11.61
CA GLN A 174 11.98 -11.10 -12.22
C GLN A 174 11.55 -12.46 -12.78
N SER A 175 10.31 -12.87 -12.46
CA SER A 175 9.76 -14.18 -12.82
C SER A 175 10.54 -15.38 -12.23
N GLY A 176 11.32 -15.15 -11.18
CA GLY A 176 12.04 -16.17 -10.41
C GLY A 176 11.45 -16.39 -9.01
N PRO A 177 12.03 -17.32 -8.23
CA PRO A 177 11.68 -17.47 -6.83
C PRO A 177 12.19 -16.27 -6.01
N ILE A 178 11.56 -16.06 -4.85
CA ILE A 178 12.07 -15.19 -3.78
C ILE A 178 12.70 -16.11 -2.73
N VAL A 179 14.03 -16.06 -2.59
CA VAL A 179 14.80 -17.01 -1.76
C VAL A 179 15.42 -16.29 -0.56
N SER A 180 15.19 -16.79 0.65
CA SER A 180 15.83 -16.32 1.88
C SER A 180 17.33 -16.61 1.82
N ARG A 181 18.17 -15.58 1.97
CA ARG A 181 19.64 -15.75 1.98
C ARG A 181 20.14 -16.47 3.24
N ASP A 182 19.40 -16.37 4.34
CA ASP A 182 19.77 -17.01 5.61
C ASP A 182 19.53 -18.53 5.57
N THR A 183 18.37 -18.95 5.07
CA THR A 183 17.94 -20.36 5.18
C THR A 183 17.88 -21.10 3.85
N GLY A 184 18.02 -20.42 2.71
CA GLY A 184 17.82 -20.99 1.37
C GLY A 184 16.39 -21.43 1.07
N ARG A 185 15.41 -21.03 1.90
CA ARG A 185 13.99 -21.35 1.72
C ARG A 185 13.33 -20.32 0.82
N CYS A 186 12.23 -20.69 0.16
CA CYS A 186 11.50 -19.79 -0.72
C CYS A 186 10.23 -19.26 -0.07
N LEU A 187 9.91 -18.01 -0.38
CA LEU A 187 8.57 -17.47 -0.21
C LEU A 187 7.64 -18.12 -1.24
N GLU A 188 6.56 -18.73 -0.78
CA GLU A 188 5.71 -19.62 -1.57
C GLU A 188 4.25 -19.41 -1.18
N VAL A 189 3.35 -19.80 -2.07
CA VAL A 189 1.90 -19.82 -1.84
C VAL A 189 1.42 -21.26 -1.71
N GLU A 190 0.68 -21.54 -0.64
CA GLU A 190 0.07 -22.84 -0.36
C GLU A 190 -1.46 -22.69 -0.31
N MET A 191 -2.19 -23.66 -0.84
CA MET A 191 -3.64 -23.73 -0.64
C MET A 191 -3.94 -24.31 0.74
N SER A 192 -4.74 -23.61 1.53
CA SER A 192 -5.08 -24.04 2.90
C SER A 192 -6.54 -23.71 3.21
N LYS A 193 -7.29 -24.70 3.70
CA LYS A 193 -8.70 -24.54 4.08
C LYS A 193 -8.89 -23.55 5.24
N ASP A 194 -7.88 -23.41 6.09
CA ASP A 194 -7.90 -22.54 7.26
C ASP A 194 -7.27 -21.16 6.99
N ALA A 195 -7.11 -20.79 5.71
CA ALA A 195 -6.56 -19.49 5.31
C ALA A 195 -7.62 -18.62 4.65
N ASN A 196 -7.49 -17.30 4.85
CA ASN A 196 -8.34 -16.34 4.17
C ASN A 196 -8.22 -16.53 2.65
N PHE A 197 -9.37 -16.61 1.97
CA PHE A 197 -9.46 -16.88 0.53
C PHE A 197 -8.82 -18.21 0.08
N GLY A 198 -8.58 -19.15 1.00
CA GLY A 198 -8.00 -20.47 0.69
C GLY A 198 -6.51 -20.45 0.36
N LEU A 199 -5.83 -19.31 0.53
CA LEU A 199 -4.42 -19.11 0.16
C LEU A 199 -3.61 -18.67 1.38
N ARG A 200 -2.47 -19.31 1.58
CA ARG A 200 -1.54 -19.00 2.67
C ARG A 200 -0.17 -18.65 2.11
N LEU A 201 0.36 -17.52 2.55
CA LEU A 201 1.75 -17.15 2.32
C LEU A 201 2.65 -17.92 3.29
N VAL A 202 3.65 -18.63 2.76
CA VAL A 202 4.54 -19.48 3.54
C VAL A 202 6.00 -19.36 3.11
N VAL A 203 6.92 -19.68 4.02
CA VAL A 203 8.34 -19.88 3.75
C VAL A 203 8.65 -21.36 3.90
N GLN A 204 9.10 -22.01 2.83
CA GLN A 204 9.31 -23.45 2.78
C GLN A 204 10.37 -23.86 1.75
N ARG A 205 10.58 -25.16 1.55
CA ARG A 205 11.43 -25.65 0.45
C ARG A 205 10.91 -25.13 -0.89
N CYS A 206 11.83 -24.65 -1.71
CA CYS A 206 11.54 -24.08 -3.01
C CYS A 206 10.84 -25.10 -3.92
N SER A 207 9.66 -24.74 -4.41
CA SER A 207 8.89 -25.56 -5.37
C SER A 207 8.97 -25.02 -6.80
N GLY A 208 9.73 -23.95 -7.02
CA GLY A 208 9.86 -23.28 -8.31
C GLY A 208 8.74 -22.26 -8.58
N GLN A 209 8.05 -21.79 -7.55
CA GLN A 209 7.08 -20.70 -7.70
C GLN A 209 7.76 -19.41 -8.15
N LYS A 210 7.07 -18.68 -9.02
CA LYS A 210 7.60 -17.48 -9.67
C LYS A 210 6.90 -16.25 -9.14
N TRP A 211 7.68 -15.27 -8.73
CA TRP A 211 7.21 -13.97 -8.29
C TRP A 211 7.54 -12.90 -9.32
N THR A 212 6.66 -11.92 -9.45
CA THR A 212 6.85 -10.77 -10.33
C THR A 212 6.57 -9.51 -9.55
N ILE A 213 7.53 -8.58 -9.55
CA ILE A 213 7.29 -7.21 -9.08
C ILE A 213 6.91 -6.38 -10.30
N ARG A 214 5.66 -5.95 -10.39
CA ARG A 214 5.22 -5.03 -11.44
C ARG A 214 5.83 -3.65 -11.21
N ASN A 215 6.02 -2.86 -12.27
CA ASN A 215 6.59 -1.50 -12.21
C ASN A 215 7.99 -1.46 -11.59
N TRP A 216 8.79 -2.47 -11.91
CA TRP A 216 10.18 -2.57 -11.49
C TRP A 216 11.04 -1.53 -12.20
N ILE A 217 11.54 -0.55 -11.45
CA ILE A 217 12.56 0.37 -11.95
C ILE A 217 13.91 -0.37 -11.90
N LYS A 218 14.48 -0.69 -13.06
CA LYS A 218 15.86 -1.21 -13.13
C LYS A 218 16.81 -0.09 -12.73
N HIS A 219 17.37 -0.14 -11.53
CA HIS A 219 18.56 0.64 -11.23
C HIS A 219 19.70 0.07 -12.08
N GLY A 220 20.14 0.84 -13.08
CA GLY A 220 21.32 0.51 -13.88
C GLY A 220 22.52 0.36 -12.96
N ARG A 221 23.30 -0.70 -13.15
CA ARG A 221 24.64 -0.80 -12.57
C ARG A 221 25.47 0.32 -13.20
N HIS A 222 25.93 1.27 -12.39
CA HIS A 222 27.08 2.09 -12.71
C HIS A 222 28.36 1.27 -12.51
#